data_AF-J2KY04-F1
#
_entry.id   AF-J2KY04-F1
#
_cell.length_a   1.000
_cell.length_b   1.000
_cell.length_c   1.000
_cell.angle_alpha   90.00
_cell.angle_beta   90.00
_cell.angle_gamma   90.00
#
_symmetry.space_group_name_H-M   'P 1'
#
loop_
_entity.id
_entity.type
_entity.pdbx_description
1 polymer ?
#
loop_
_entity_poly.entity_id
_entity_poly.type
_entity_poly.pdbx_seq_one_letter_code
_entity_poly.pdbx_strand_id
1 'polypeptide(L)'
;MATNTPAAGWAADVIDFLSRNLPGDDEEGGWNDMALTAYQIGCEALVALGQADETSRGAIPRKDARLPEELPRWDDLCVSVLRLAAQQRLLSYRLPDGSKPLPTSGWRIYRIGAPPPPPPNIGAANGLGPAFAAPEVLSLLRALGLLAEGRWTEIAETVFWRDWPEEWKMDFASDPRFSAAVEQALATIPADIRTEMNKLVTITDADVTAAVKRSAAAVEESRAKFGPNAWIGPPDTPEQARRGLEFLCQIELDWLFFRHWRLAGGWLVPNEATKALEIFHDDLAIAMRCAVIKRLYPNLPFAAAS
;
A
#
# COMPACT_ATOMS: atom_id res chain seq x y z
N MET A 1 -24.01 17.92 6.10
CA MET A 1 -23.26 16.79 5.51
C MET A 1 -23.32 15.66 6.52
N ALA A 2 -23.83 14.49 6.14
CA ALA A 2 -23.87 13.34 7.04
C ALA A 2 -22.44 12.84 7.21
N THR A 3 -21.88 12.99 8.41
CA THR A 3 -20.60 12.41 8.79
C THR A 3 -20.78 10.90 8.84
N ASN A 4 -20.55 10.20 7.72
CA ASN A 4 -20.46 8.74 7.73
C ASN A 4 -19.26 8.38 8.59
N THR A 5 -19.56 7.99 9.83
CA THR A 5 -18.58 7.66 10.85
C THR A 5 -18.61 6.15 11.00
N PRO A 6 -17.47 5.47 11.20
CA PRO A 6 -17.44 4.04 11.42
C PRO A 6 -18.37 3.64 12.57
N ALA A 7 -19.06 2.50 12.42
CA ALA A 7 -19.94 1.98 13.46
C ALA A 7 -19.13 1.57 14.70
N ALA A 8 -19.74 1.65 15.89
CA ALA A 8 -19.09 1.16 17.10
C ALA A 8 -18.71 -0.33 16.96
N GLY A 9 -17.47 -0.69 17.30
CA GLY A 9 -16.99 -2.07 17.23
C GLY A 9 -16.35 -2.49 15.90
N TRP A 10 -16.26 -1.61 14.90
CA TRP A 10 -15.68 -1.91 13.57
C TRP A 10 -14.30 -2.58 13.63
N ALA A 11 -13.47 -2.25 14.63
CA ALA A 11 -12.15 -2.85 14.79
C ALA A 11 -12.20 -4.37 15.01
N ALA A 12 -13.22 -4.88 15.73
CA ALA A 12 -13.41 -6.31 15.92
C ALA A 12 -13.79 -7.00 14.61
N ASP A 13 -14.64 -6.36 13.80
CA ASP A 13 -15.02 -6.88 12.48
C ASP A 13 -13.82 -6.93 11.53
N VAL A 14 -12.93 -5.94 11.59
CA VAL A 14 -11.67 -5.93 10.83
C VAL A 14 -10.76 -7.07 11.29
N ILE A 15 -10.57 -7.26 12.60
CA ILE A 15 -9.73 -8.34 13.14
C ILE A 15 -10.23 -9.71 12.67
N ASP A 16 -11.53 -9.96 12.80
CA ASP A 16 -12.15 -11.21 12.38
C ASP A 16 -11.98 -11.44 10.87
N PHE A 17 -12.22 -10.40 10.06
CA PHE A 17 -12.03 -10.49 8.62
C PHE A 17 -10.58 -10.80 8.23
N LEU A 18 -9.61 -10.05 8.76
CA LEU A 18 -8.18 -10.26 8.47
C LEU A 18 -7.74 -11.67 8.88
N SER A 19 -8.08 -12.08 10.11
CA SER A 19 -7.69 -13.38 10.67
C SER A 19 -8.20 -14.56 9.85
N ARG A 20 -9.41 -14.45 9.27
CA ARG A 20 -10.03 -15.51 8.46
C ARG A 20 -9.55 -15.55 7.01
N ASN A 21 -9.03 -14.44 6.50
CA ASN A 21 -8.74 -14.28 5.07
C ASN A 21 -7.25 -14.17 4.75
N LEU A 22 -6.39 -14.05 5.76
CA LEU A 22 -4.95 -14.19 5.57
C LEU A 22 -4.56 -15.66 5.38
N PRO A 23 -3.57 -15.97 4.53
CA PRO A 23 -3.06 -17.33 4.37
C PRO A 23 -2.51 -17.85 5.70
N GLY A 24 -2.85 -19.09 6.06
CA GLY A 24 -2.28 -19.74 7.24
C GLY A 24 -0.81 -20.09 7.03
N ASP A 25 -0.04 -20.08 8.13
CA ASP A 25 1.31 -20.68 8.15
C ASP A 25 1.24 -22.11 8.70
N ASP A 26 1.59 -23.08 7.86
CA ASP A 26 1.55 -24.51 8.19
C ASP A 26 2.68 -24.95 9.15
N GLU A 27 3.76 -24.18 9.27
CA GLU A 27 4.94 -24.55 10.07
C GLU A 27 4.90 -23.99 11.50
N GLU A 28 4.62 -22.70 11.66
CA GLU A 28 4.72 -22.00 12.95
C GLU A 28 3.35 -21.69 13.58
N GLY A 29 2.26 -21.90 12.83
CA GLY A 29 0.94 -21.40 13.17
C GLY A 29 0.84 -19.89 12.98
N GLY A 30 -0.37 -19.39 12.72
CA GLY A 30 -0.59 -17.98 12.40
C GLY A 30 -0.72 -17.75 10.91
N TRP A 31 -0.13 -16.67 10.40
CA TRP A 31 -0.33 -16.21 9.02
C TRP A 31 0.98 -15.99 8.28
N ASN A 32 0.99 -16.43 7.02
CA ASN A 32 2.11 -16.24 6.10
C ASN A 32 1.76 -15.18 5.07
N ASP A 33 2.61 -14.16 4.94
CA ASP A 33 2.39 -13.04 4.03
C ASP A 33 2.69 -13.38 2.56
N MET A 34 3.39 -14.49 2.31
CA MET A 34 3.84 -14.95 1.00
C MET A 34 4.54 -13.88 0.15
N ALA A 35 5.13 -12.85 0.78
CA ALA A 35 5.67 -11.66 0.15
C ALA A 35 4.68 -10.96 -0.81
N LEU A 36 3.37 -11.02 -0.52
CA LEU A 36 2.33 -10.33 -1.28
C LEU A 36 1.81 -9.11 -0.52
N THR A 37 1.68 -7.99 -1.26
CA THR A 37 1.35 -6.68 -0.69
C THR A 37 0.15 -6.70 0.25
N ALA A 38 -0.97 -7.27 -0.21
CA ALA A 38 -2.20 -7.32 0.57
C ALA A 38 -2.08 -8.15 1.85
N TYR A 39 -1.25 -9.20 1.85
CA TYR A 39 -1.10 -10.09 3.00
C TYR A 39 -0.12 -9.54 4.02
N GLN A 40 0.96 -8.90 3.59
CA GLN A 40 1.90 -8.20 4.47
C GLN A 40 1.18 -7.08 5.24
N ILE A 41 0.44 -6.21 4.54
CA ILE A 41 -0.35 -5.14 5.16
C ILE A 41 -1.43 -5.71 6.09
N GLY A 42 -2.03 -6.86 5.75
CA GLY A 42 -2.98 -7.53 6.64
C GLY A 42 -2.33 -8.07 7.92
N CYS A 43 -1.12 -8.64 7.83
CA CYS A 43 -0.35 -9.09 8.98
C CYS A 43 0.06 -7.91 9.86
N GLU A 44 0.59 -6.84 9.27
CA GLU A 44 0.93 -5.60 9.97
C GLU A 44 -0.28 -4.99 10.67
N ALA A 45 -1.45 -4.99 10.03
CA ALA A 45 -2.69 -4.54 10.65
C ALA A 45 -3.07 -5.37 11.88
N LEU A 46 -2.92 -6.71 11.85
CA LEU A 46 -3.17 -7.55 13.02
C LEU A 46 -2.17 -7.29 14.16
N VAL A 47 -0.90 -7.03 13.83
CA VAL A 47 0.12 -6.64 14.82
C VAL A 47 -0.23 -5.30 15.46
N ALA A 48 -0.55 -4.30 14.65
CA ALA A 48 -0.91 -2.96 15.10
C ALA A 48 -2.22 -2.94 15.91
N LEU A 49 -3.16 -3.83 15.61
CA LEU A 49 -4.39 -4.07 16.40
C LEU A 49 -4.15 -4.89 17.68
N GLY A 50 -2.90 -5.24 17.99
CA GLY A 50 -2.51 -5.96 19.20
C GLY A 50 -2.92 -7.44 19.21
N GLN A 51 -3.23 -8.01 18.04
CA GLN A 51 -3.69 -9.39 17.90
C GLN A 51 -2.56 -10.37 17.60
N ALA A 52 -1.45 -9.88 17.06
CA ALA A 52 -0.34 -10.71 16.63
C ALA A 52 1.02 -10.08 16.96
N ASP A 53 2.07 -10.91 16.95
CA ASP A 53 3.46 -10.49 16.91
C ASP A 53 4.01 -10.69 15.49
N GLU A 54 4.81 -9.72 15.03
CA GLU A 54 5.44 -9.75 13.72
C GLU A 54 6.48 -10.88 13.65
N THR A 55 6.54 -11.56 12.51
CA THR A 55 7.58 -12.53 12.17
C THR A 55 8.24 -12.15 10.85
N SER A 56 9.36 -12.81 10.52
CA SER A 56 10.06 -12.55 9.25
C SER A 56 9.27 -12.88 7.97
N ARG A 57 8.11 -13.57 8.08
CA ARG A 57 7.30 -14.01 6.94
C ARG A 57 5.80 -13.77 7.14
N GLY A 58 5.41 -12.93 8.10
CA GLY A 58 4.01 -12.69 8.43
C GLY A 58 3.81 -12.36 9.91
N ALA A 59 2.85 -13.03 10.55
CA ALA A 59 2.49 -12.74 11.94
C ALA A 59 1.97 -13.98 12.68
N ILE A 60 2.21 -14.03 13.98
CA ILE A 60 1.74 -15.11 14.86
C ILE A 60 0.75 -14.58 15.92
N PRO A 61 -0.38 -15.27 16.19
CA PRO A 61 -1.37 -14.81 17.17
C PRO A 61 -0.78 -14.64 18.57
N ARG A 62 -1.14 -13.55 19.25
CA ARG A 62 -0.83 -13.35 20.67
C ARG A 62 -1.74 -14.19 21.55
N LYS A 63 -1.18 -14.78 22.60
CA LYS A 63 -1.96 -15.51 23.63
C LYS A 63 -2.91 -14.59 24.39
N ASP A 64 -2.46 -13.37 24.71
CA ASP A 64 -3.23 -12.35 25.42
C ASP A 64 -3.61 -11.20 24.48
N ALA A 65 -4.23 -11.54 23.34
CA ALA A 65 -4.64 -10.56 22.34
C ALA A 65 -5.59 -9.50 22.94
N ARG A 66 -5.23 -8.23 22.80
CA ARG A 66 -5.99 -7.08 23.30
C ARG A 66 -5.82 -5.92 22.34
N LEU A 67 -6.90 -5.17 22.13
CA LEU A 67 -6.82 -3.92 21.39
C LEU A 67 -5.86 -2.95 22.10
N PRO A 68 -5.04 -2.19 21.35
CA PRO A 68 -4.26 -1.11 21.92
C PRO A 68 -5.18 -0.02 22.48
N GLU A 69 -4.67 0.78 23.42
CA GLU A 69 -5.40 1.95 23.96
C GLU A 69 -5.75 2.95 22.86
N GLU A 70 -4.87 3.10 21.88
CA GLU A 70 -5.08 3.91 20.69
C GLU A 70 -5.05 3.00 19.45
N LEU A 71 -6.13 3.01 18.68
CA LEU A 71 -6.24 2.20 17.48
C LEU A 71 -5.34 2.73 16.35
N PRO A 72 -4.89 1.85 15.44
CA PRO A 72 -4.29 2.28 14.18
C PRO A 72 -5.27 3.15 13.39
N ARG A 73 -4.73 3.95 12.47
CA ARG A 73 -5.56 4.88 11.71
C ARG A 73 -6.64 4.14 10.91
N TRP A 74 -7.85 4.67 10.96
CA TRP A 74 -9.01 4.06 10.30
C TRP A 74 -8.84 3.94 8.78
N ASP A 75 -8.29 4.98 8.14
CA ASP A 75 -8.06 5.01 6.69
C ASP A 75 -7.04 3.95 6.24
N ASP A 76 -5.99 3.72 7.03
CA ASP A 76 -5.00 2.66 6.79
C ASP A 76 -5.63 1.26 6.87
N LEU A 77 -6.47 1.02 7.89
CA LEU A 77 -7.18 -0.26 8.05
C LEU A 77 -8.22 -0.49 6.94
N CYS A 78 -8.86 0.57 6.44
CA CYS A 78 -9.71 0.46 5.26
C CYS A 78 -8.94 -0.01 4.02
N VAL A 79 -7.74 0.54 3.77
CA VAL A 79 -6.89 0.10 2.65
C VAL A 79 -6.49 -1.37 2.81
N SER A 80 -6.07 -1.78 4.01
CA SER A 80 -5.75 -3.18 4.32
C SER A 80 -6.92 -4.13 3.99
N VAL A 81 -8.13 -3.79 4.44
CA VAL A 81 -9.35 -4.56 4.16
C VAL A 81 -9.68 -4.62 2.67
N LEU A 82 -9.63 -3.49 1.96
CA LEU A 82 -9.94 -3.41 0.54
C LEU A 82 -8.98 -4.27 -0.29
N ARG A 83 -7.67 -4.14 -0.05
CA ARG A 83 -6.62 -4.93 -0.70
C ARG A 83 -6.77 -6.41 -0.45
N LEU A 84 -6.97 -6.81 0.81
CA LEU A 84 -7.14 -8.22 1.15
C LEU A 84 -8.42 -8.79 0.51
N ALA A 85 -9.53 -8.06 0.56
CA ALA A 85 -10.78 -8.49 -0.05
C ALA A 85 -10.65 -8.64 -1.58
N ALA A 86 -9.95 -7.72 -2.25
CA ALA A 86 -9.68 -7.81 -3.68
C ALA A 86 -8.76 -9.00 -4.01
N GLN A 87 -7.68 -9.18 -3.25
CA GLN A 87 -6.73 -10.29 -3.37
C GLN A 87 -7.43 -11.65 -3.21
N GLN A 88 -8.36 -11.77 -2.26
CA GLN A 88 -9.16 -12.97 -2.02
C GLN A 88 -10.36 -13.12 -2.97
N ARG A 89 -10.54 -12.19 -3.93
CA ARG A 89 -11.67 -12.14 -4.87
C ARG A 89 -13.04 -12.02 -4.20
N LEU A 90 -13.07 -11.56 -2.95
CA LEU A 90 -14.28 -11.25 -2.20
C LEU A 90 -14.80 -9.84 -2.52
N LEU A 91 -13.92 -8.95 -2.98
CA LEU A 91 -14.23 -7.67 -3.57
C LEU A 91 -13.75 -7.68 -5.02
N SER A 92 -14.53 -7.07 -5.91
CA SER A 92 -14.13 -6.94 -7.31
C SER A 92 -14.74 -5.68 -7.91
N TYR A 93 -13.87 -4.82 -8.41
CA TYR A 93 -14.27 -3.57 -9.05
C TYR A 93 -14.86 -3.87 -10.45
N ARG A 94 -15.75 -3.00 -10.91
CA ARG A 94 -16.46 -3.15 -12.19
C ARG A 94 -16.22 -1.94 -13.06
N LEU A 95 -16.26 -2.16 -14.37
CA LEU A 95 -16.29 -1.08 -15.35
C LEU A 95 -17.56 -0.24 -15.18
N PRO A 96 -17.61 1.00 -15.71
CA PRO A 96 -18.78 1.87 -15.57
C PRO A 96 -20.11 1.26 -16.04
N ASP A 97 -20.06 0.33 -17.00
CA ASP A 97 -21.23 -0.42 -17.49
C ASP A 97 -21.64 -1.61 -16.59
N GLY A 98 -20.93 -1.81 -15.47
CA GLY A 98 -21.15 -2.88 -14.52
C GLY A 98 -20.50 -4.21 -14.90
N SER A 99 -19.80 -4.29 -16.03
CA SER A 99 -19.12 -5.50 -16.48
C SER A 99 -17.81 -5.74 -15.72
N LYS A 100 -17.33 -6.99 -15.75
CA LYS A 100 -16.00 -7.32 -15.20
C LYS A 100 -14.91 -6.86 -16.17
N PRO A 101 -13.82 -6.26 -15.67
CA PRO A 101 -12.64 -5.99 -16.50
C PRO A 101 -12.11 -7.29 -17.10
N LEU A 102 -11.57 -7.20 -18.31
CA LEU A 102 -10.83 -8.31 -18.91
C LEU A 102 -9.49 -8.47 -18.17
N PRO A 103 -9.02 -9.70 -17.92
CA PRO A 103 -7.70 -9.92 -17.36
C PRO A 103 -6.63 -9.26 -18.24
N THR A 104 -5.72 -8.50 -17.63
CA THR A 104 -4.64 -7.78 -18.30
C THR A 104 -3.53 -8.70 -18.83
N SER A 105 -3.45 -9.96 -18.38
CA SER A 105 -2.53 -10.97 -18.92
C SER A 105 -3.04 -12.41 -18.73
N GLY A 106 -3.02 -13.23 -19.80
CA GLY A 106 -3.20 -14.68 -19.74
C GLY A 106 -4.30 -15.27 -20.64
N TRP A 107 -4.22 -16.58 -20.87
CA TRP A 107 -5.24 -17.35 -21.59
C TRP A 107 -6.54 -17.42 -20.78
N ARG A 108 -7.67 -17.23 -21.45
CA ARG A 108 -8.99 -17.36 -20.84
C ARG A 108 -9.30 -18.82 -20.55
N ILE A 109 -9.09 -19.27 -19.32
CA ILE A 109 -9.70 -20.52 -18.85
C ILE A 109 -11.12 -20.20 -18.40
N TYR A 110 -12.07 -20.20 -19.33
CA TYR A 110 -13.47 -20.30 -18.96
C TYR A 110 -13.82 -21.76 -18.77
N ARG A 111 -14.38 -22.10 -17.61
CA ARG A 111 -15.12 -23.35 -17.51
C ARG A 111 -16.33 -23.21 -18.43
N ILE A 112 -16.39 -24.04 -19.46
CA ILE A 112 -17.55 -24.09 -20.37
C ILE A 112 -18.79 -24.33 -19.51
N GLY A 113 -19.80 -23.44 -19.62
CA GLY A 113 -21.02 -23.49 -18.82
C GLY A 113 -20.94 -22.82 -17.44
N ALA A 114 -19.88 -22.09 -17.11
CA ALA A 114 -19.87 -21.26 -15.90
C ALA A 114 -20.99 -20.20 -15.96
N PRO A 115 -21.71 -19.96 -14.86
CA PRO A 115 -22.68 -18.87 -14.80
C PRO A 115 -21.96 -17.53 -15.02
N PRO A 116 -22.65 -16.54 -15.62
CA PRO A 116 -22.09 -15.20 -15.74
C PRO A 116 -21.72 -14.67 -14.35
N PRO A 117 -20.68 -13.81 -14.26
CA PRO A 117 -20.34 -13.20 -13.00
C PRO A 117 -21.53 -12.44 -12.41
N PRO A 118 -21.68 -12.41 -11.07
CA PRO A 118 -22.78 -11.69 -10.46
C PRO A 118 -22.70 -10.20 -10.81
N PRO A 119 -23.87 -9.55 -11.00
CA PRO A 119 -23.94 -8.11 -11.24
C PRO A 119 -23.38 -7.35 -10.04
N PRO A 120 -22.94 -6.09 -10.21
CA PRO A 120 -22.53 -5.25 -9.09
C PRO A 120 -23.65 -5.14 -8.05
N ASN A 121 -23.27 -5.28 -6.78
CA ASN A 121 -24.15 -5.06 -5.63
C ASN A 121 -23.76 -3.82 -4.82
N ILE A 122 -22.76 -3.07 -5.30
CA ILE A 122 -22.39 -1.74 -4.85
C ILE A 122 -22.52 -0.80 -6.05
N GLY A 123 -23.36 0.21 -5.92
CA GLY A 123 -23.56 1.25 -6.93
C GLY A 123 -22.48 2.33 -6.89
N ALA A 124 -22.19 2.89 -8.07
CA ALA A 124 -21.30 4.04 -8.21
C ALA A 124 -21.84 5.28 -7.48
N ALA A 125 -20.94 6.05 -6.84
CA ALA A 125 -21.23 7.30 -6.15
C ALA A 125 -19.94 8.06 -5.82
N ASN A 126 -20.01 9.38 -5.64
CA ASN A 126 -18.89 10.22 -5.19
C ASN A 126 -17.60 10.04 -6.02
N GLY A 127 -17.73 9.93 -7.35
CA GLY A 127 -16.59 9.69 -8.25
C GLY A 127 -16.08 8.25 -8.27
N LEU A 128 -16.61 7.36 -7.44
CA LEU A 128 -16.24 5.95 -7.37
C LEU A 128 -17.16 5.08 -8.22
N GLY A 129 -16.59 4.08 -8.87
CA GLY A 129 -17.29 3.19 -9.79
C GLY A 129 -18.07 2.05 -9.11
N PRO A 130 -18.82 1.26 -9.88
CA PRO A 130 -19.56 0.13 -9.33
C PRO A 130 -18.61 -1.00 -8.89
N ALA A 131 -19.07 -1.82 -7.96
CA ALA A 131 -18.34 -2.99 -7.49
C ALA A 131 -19.26 -4.14 -7.08
N PHE A 132 -18.66 -5.31 -6.92
CA PHE A 132 -19.30 -6.45 -6.28
C PHE A 132 -18.48 -6.87 -5.06
N ALA A 133 -19.16 -7.06 -3.94
CA ALA A 133 -18.58 -7.59 -2.72
C ALA A 133 -19.37 -8.82 -2.22
N ALA A 134 -18.67 -9.81 -1.66
CA ALA A 134 -19.28 -10.90 -0.93
C ALA A 134 -20.09 -10.37 0.28
N PRO A 135 -21.11 -11.09 0.77
CA PRO A 135 -21.98 -10.60 1.86
C PRO A 135 -21.24 -10.19 3.13
N GLU A 136 -20.18 -10.90 3.50
CA GLU A 136 -19.33 -10.58 4.64
C GLU A 136 -18.55 -9.28 4.44
N VAL A 137 -17.96 -9.07 3.25
CA VAL A 137 -17.27 -7.83 2.89
C VAL A 137 -18.25 -6.66 2.82
N LEU A 138 -19.46 -6.86 2.27
CA LEU A 138 -20.51 -5.82 2.29
C LEU A 138 -20.83 -5.33 3.70
N SER A 139 -20.93 -6.27 4.65
CA SER A 139 -21.25 -5.96 6.04
C SER A 139 -20.10 -5.19 6.70
N LEU A 140 -18.87 -5.64 6.47
CA LEU A 140 -17.66 -4.96 6.95
C LEU A 140 -17.50 -3.55 6.36
N LEU A 141 -17.68 -3.39 5.04
CA LEU A 141 -17.58 -2.09 4.39
C LEU A 141 -18.64 -1.09 4.90
N ARG A 142 -19.83 -1.56 5.30
CA ARG A 142 -20.82 -0.73 5.99
C ARG A 142 -20.39 -0.39 7.42
N ALA A 143 -19.85 -1.36 8.17
CA ALA A 143 -19.32 -1.12 9.52
C ALA A 143 -18.18 -0.09 9.51
N LEU A 144 -17.33 -0.12 8.49
CA LEU A 144 -16.28 0.87 8.25
C LEU A 144 -16.80 2.23 7.78
N GLY A 145 -18.08 2.37 7.44
CA GLY A 145 -18.65 3.62 6.90
C GLY A 145 -18.32 3.88 5.43
N LEU A 146 -17.71 2.93 4.72
CA LEU A 146 -17.39 3.05 3.29
C LEU A 146 -18.62 2.87 2.39
N LEU A 147 -19.67 2.23 2.90
CA LEU A 147 -20.93 2.00 2.19
C LEU A 147 -22.15 2.53 2.96
N ALA A 148 -23.02 3.22 2.25
CA ALA A 148 -24.36 3.61 2.71
C ALA A 148 -25.37 3.35 1.59
N GLU A 149 -26.53 2.78 1.91
CA GLU A 149 -27.63 2.53 0.95
C GLU A 149 -27.19 1.77 -0.32
N GLY A 150 -26.19 0.88 -0.19
CA GLY A 150 -25.65 0.09 -1.30
C GLY A 150 -24.76 0.88 -2.26
N ARG A 151 -24.23 2.03 -1.85
CA ARG A 151 -23.33 2.88 -2.64
C ARG A 151 -22.11 3.31 -1.82
N TRP A 152 -21.04 3.69 -2.51
CA TRP A 152 -19.87 4.28 -1.86
C TRP A 152 -20.20 5.61 -1.19
N THR A 153 -19.66 5.83 -0.01
CA THR A 153 -19.80 7.10 0.73
C THR A 153 -18.75 8.12 0.27
N GLU A 154 -18.92 9.38 0.66
CA GLU A 154 -17.95 10.45 0.36
C GLU A 154 -16.59 10.17 1.02
N ILE A 155 -16.59 9.64 2.25
CA ILE A 155 -15.35 9.29 2.95
C ILE A 155 -14.57 8.17 2.25
N ALA A 156 -15.27 7.27 1.54
CA ALA A 156 -14.62 6.20 0.79
C ALA A 156 -13.76 6.74 -0.35
N GLU A 157 -14.11 7.90 -0.92
CA GLU A 157 -13.34 8.52 -2.01
C GLU A 157 -11.88 8.70 -1.62
N THR A 158 -11.64 9.29 -0.44
CA THR A 158 -10.27 9.57 0.05
C THR A 158 -9.48 8.31 0.39
N VAL A 159 -10.16 7.21 0.74
CA VAL A 159 -9.52 5.90 0.94
C VAL A 159 -9.10 5.32 -0.42
N PHE A 160 -9.97 5.39 -1.42
CA PHE A 160 -9.69 4.89 -2.77
C PHE A 160 -8.66 5.72 -3.54
N TRP A 161 -8.33 6.93 -3.10
CA TRP A 161 -7.17 7.65 -3.65
C TRP A 161 -5.84 6.93 -3.34
N ARG A 162 -5.81 6.15 -2.25
CA ARG A 162 -4.60 5.45 -1.76
C ARG A 162 -4.42 4.05 -2.33
N ASP A 163 -5.51 3.46 -2.79
CA ASP A 163 -5.55 2.12 -3.38
C ASP A 163 -6.54 2.13 -4.54
N TRP A 164 -6.07 2.64 -5.67
CA TRP A 164 -6.92 2.95 -6.79
C TRP A 164 -7.26 1.69 -7.62
N PRO A 165 -8.53 1.43 -7.92
CA PRO A 165 -8.92 0.40 -8.91
C PRO A 165 -8.76 0.89 -10.35
N GLU A 166 -7.83 0.29 -11.12
CA GLU A 166 -7.56 0.66 -12.52
C GLU A 166 -8.83 0.72 -13.39
N GLU A 167 -9.83 -0.09 -13.07
CA GLU A 167 -11.13 -0.18 -13.75
C GLU A 167 -11.89 1.14 -13.78
N TRP A 168 -11.67 1.99 -12.79
CA TRP A 168 -12.44 3.23 -12.61
C TRP A 168 -11.83 4.43 -13.32
N LYS A 169 -10.56 4.34 -13.77
CA LYS A 169 -9.85 5.43 -14.47
C LYS A 169 -10.10 6.79 -13.80
N MET A 170 -9.98 6.85 -12.48
CA MET A 170 -10.08 8.11 -11.74
C MET A 170 -8.97 9.09 -12.19
N ASP A 171 -8.85 10.27 -11.59
CA ASP A 171 -7.65 11.12 -11.70
C ASP A 171 -7.61 12.08 -10.53
N PHE A 172 -7.17 11.60 -9.36
CA PHE A 172 -7.07 12.45 -8.18
C PHE A 172 -5.95 13.48 -8.30
N ALA A 173 -4.94 13.25 -9.15
CA ALA A 173 -3.82 14.19 -9.30
C ALA A 173 -4.27 15.51 -9.94
N SER A 174 -5.32 15.46 -10.77
CA SER A 174 -5.99 16.64 -11.32
C SER A 174 -6.99 17.30 -10.36
N ASP A 175 -7.29 16.70 -9.19
CA ASP A 175 -8.23 17.26 -8.23
C ASP A 175 -7.63 18.48 -7.50
N PRO A 176 -8.37 19.60 -7.37
CA PRO A 176 -7.90 20.78 -6.64
C PRO A 176 -7.48 20.50 -5.19
N ARG A 177 -8.10 19.51 -4.52
CA ARG A 177 -7.74 19.08 -3.16
C ARG A 177 -6.33 18.50 -3.12
N PHE A 178 -5.94 17.73 -4.13
CA PHE A 178 -4.57 17.20 -4.22
C PHE A 178 -3.56 18.33 -4.41
N SER A 179 -3.83 19.26 -5.34
CA SER A 179 -2.96 20.41 -5.57
C SER A 179 -2.81 21.28 -4.32
N ALA A 180 -3.90 21.55 -3.59
CA ALA A 180 -3.87 22.27 -2.32
C ALA A 180 -3.04 21.53 -1.26
N ALA A 181 -3.17 20.21 -1.19
CA ALA A 181 -2.41 19.38 -0.27
C ALA A 181 -0.90 19.38 -0.58
N VAL A 182 -0.50 19.46 -1.87
CA VAL A 182 0.91 19.63 -2.27
C VAL A 182 1.47 20.97 -1.76
N GLU A 183 0.74 22.07 -1.96
CA GLU A 183 1.19 23.39 -1.46
C GLU A 183 1.32 23.39 0.06
N GLN A 184 0.34 22.81 0.76
CA GLN A 184 0.38 22.68 2.21
C GLN A 184 1.57 21.82 2.65
N ALA A 185 1.80 20.66 2.01
CA ALA A 185 2.90 19.78 2.34
C ALA A 185 4.25 20.51 2.20
N LEU A 186 4.45 21.26 1.12
CA LEU A 186 5.66 22.06 0.91
C LEU A 186 5.86 23.17 1.93
N ALA A 187 4.78 23.84 2.31
CA ALA A 187 4.82 24.94 3.27
C ALA A 187 5.08 24.47 4.71
N THR A 188 4.79 23.20 5.02
CA THR A 188 4.75 22.68 6.40
C THR A 188 5.68 21.50 6.66
N ILE A 189 6.66 21.24 5.78
CA ILE A 189 7.61 20.12 5.95
C ILE A 189 8.34 20.25 7.30
N PRO A 190 8.24 19.24 8.18
CA PRO A 190 9.02 19.20 9.41
C PRO A 190 10.53 19.20 9.13
N ALA A 191 11.32 19.83 10.01
CA ALA A 191 12.75 20.03 9.77
C ALA A 191 13.54 18.71 9.72
N ASP A 192 13.17 17.74 10.54
CA ASP A 192 13.69 16.37 10.56
C ASP A 192 13.37 15.64 9.25
N ILE A 193 12.12 15.69 8.79
CA ILE A 193 11.70 15.12 7.50
C ILE A 193 12.46 15.76 6.35
N ARG A 194 12.60 17.10 6.35
CA ARG A 194 13.37 17.81 5.31
C ARG A 194 14.85 17.40 5.32
N THR A 195 15.42 17.17 6.50
CA THR A 195 16.81 16.72 6.65
C THR A 195 16.98 15.32 6.07
N GLU A 196 16.06 14.39 6.38
CA GLU A 196 16.10 13.03 5.83
C GLU A 196 15.94 13.03 4.31
N MET A 197 15.01 13.83 3.75
CA MET A 197 14.89 14.00 2.29
C MET A 197 16.19 14.45 1.65
N ASN A 198 16.86 15.48 2.20
CA ASN A 198 18.13 15.98 1.67
C ASN A 198 19.22 14.89 1.68
N LYS A 199 19.25 14.07 2.73
CA LYS A 199 20.19 12.96 2.86
C LYS A 199 19.90 11.87 1.82
N LEU A 200 18.65 11.46 1.65
CA LEU A 200 18.25 10.41 0.71
C LEU A 200 18.60 10.76 -0.75
N VAL A 201 18.34 12.00 -1.17
CA VAL A 201 18.60 12.42 -2.56
C VAL A 201 20.08 12.67 -2.88
N THR A 202 20.96 12.64 -1.88
CA THR A 202 22.39 12.90 -2.05
C THR A 202 23.14 11.60 -2.33
N ILE A 203 23.42 11.33 -3.61
CA ILE A 203 24.23 10.17 -4.04
C ILE A 203 25.63 10.65 -4.42
N THR A 204 26.63 10.29 -3.63
CA THR A 204 28.03 10.66 -3.86
C THR A 204 28.78 9.62 -4.70
N ASP A 205 29.92 9.99 -5.28
CA ASP A 205 30.79 9.04 -5.99
C ASP A 205 31.39 7.99 -5.05
N ALA A 206 31.51 8.30 -3.76
CA ALA A 206 31.90 7.34 -2.74
C ALA A 206 30.84 6.25 -2.56
N ASP A 207 29.55 6.62 -2.58
CA ASP A 207 28.43 5.67 -2.48
C ASP A 207 28.39 4.74 -3.70
N VAL A 208 28.60 5.29 -4.90
CA VAL A 208 28.69 4.51 -6.15
C VAL A 208 29.86 3.54 -6.09
N THR A 209 31.04 4.00 -5.66
CA THR A 209 32.23 3.15 -5.51
C THR A 209 31.98 2.04 -4.49
N ALA A 210 31.33 2.34 -3.36
CA ALA A 210 30.97 1.36 -2.35
C ALA A 210 29.95 0.34 -2.86
N ALA A 211 28.96 0.77 -3.65
CA ALA A 211 27.98 -0.12 -4.28
C ALA A 211 28.64 -1.07 -5.29
N VAL A 212 29.53 -0.57 -6.16
CA VAL A 212 30.31 -1.42 -7.09
C VAL A 212 31.13 -2.45 -6.32
N LYS A 213 31.81 -2.04 -5.23
CA LYS A 213 32.58 -2.96 -4.39
C LYS A 213 31.71 -4.04 -3.73
N ARG A 214 30.52 -3.67 -3.24
CA ARG A 214 29.55 -4.64 -2.68
C ARG A 214 29.07 -5.63 -3.73
N SER A 215 28.75 -5.16 -4.94
CA SER A 215 28.34 -6.00 -6.07
C SER A 215 29.45 -7.00 -6.45
N ALA A 216 30.69 -6.53 -6.55
CA ALA A 216 31.84 -7.40 -6.82
C ALA A 216 32.04 -8.48 -5.73
N ALA A 217 31.92 -8.11 -4.46
CA ALA A 217 32.00 -9.08 -3.36
C ALA A 217 30.88 -10.12 -3.41
N ALA A 218 29.63 -9.70 -3.68
CA ALA A 218 28.48 -10.60 -3.77
C ALA A 218 28.59 -11.58 -4.95
N VAL A 219 29.14 -11.14 -6.08
CA VAL A 219 29.44 -12.00 -7.24
C VAL A 219 30.49 -13.06 -6.88
N GLU A 220 31.57 -12.68 -6.20
CA GLU A 220 32.61 -13.62 -5.78
C GLU A 220 32.09 -14.61 -4.73
N GLU A 221 31.28 -14.17 -3.77
CA GLU A 221 30.60 -15.04 -2.81
C GLU A 221 29.68 -16.04 -3.52
N SER A 222 28.88 -15.57 -4.48
CA SER A 222 27.99 -16.42 -5.26
C SER A 222 28.77 -17.46 -6.07
N ARG A 223 29.91 -17.07 -6.67
CA ARG A 223 30.79 -18.00 -7.41
C ARG A 223 31.40 -19.05 -6.51
N ALA A 224 31.81 -18.67 -5.30
CA ALA A 224 32.32 -19.62 -4.30
C ALA A 224 31.23 -20.61 -3.87
N LYS A 225 29.98 -20.16 -3.72
CA LYS A 225 28.85 -20.98 -3.26
C LYS A 225 28.31 -21.93 -4.33
N PHE A 226 28.13 -21.46 -5.56
CA PHE A 226 27.44 -22.19 -6.63
C PHE A 226 28.40 -22.78 -7.68
N GLY A 227 29.69 -22.46 -7.59
CA GLY A 227 30.73 -22.99 -8.46
C GLY A 227 30.88 -22.23 -9.80
N PRO A 228 31.91 -22.55 -10.58
CA PRO A 228 32.29 -21.79 -11.79
C PRO A 228 31.30 -21.92 -12.95
N ASN A 229 30.42 -22.92 -12.92
CA ASN A 229 29.42 -23.16 -13.97
C ASN A 229 28.08 -22.46 -13.70
N ALA A 230 27.93 -21.80 -12.54
CA ALA A 230 26.72 -21.05 -12.23
C ALA A 230 26.63 -19.80 -13.11
N TRP A 231 25.44 -19.54 -13.67
CA TRP A 231 25.20 -18.33 -14.45
C TRP A 231 25.07 -17.12 -13.51
N ILE A 232 26.22 -16.52 -13.19
CA ILE A 232 26.33 -15.34 -12.33
C ILE A 232 26.76 -14.17 -13.21
N GLY A 233 25.96 -13.11 -13.20
CA GLY A 233 26.26 -11.88 -13.94
C GLY A 233 27.58 -11.22 -13.50
N PRO A 234 28.16 -10.35 -14.33
CA PRO A 234 29.30 -9.55 -13.90
C PRO A 234 28.89 -8.61 -12.74
N PRO A 235 29.87 -8.15 -11.93
CA PRO A 235 29.62 -7.07 -10.98
C PRO A 235 29.10 -5.82 -11.68
N ASP A 236 28.34 -5.01 -10.95
CA ASP A 236 27.77 -3.78 -11.48
C ASP A 236 28.85 -2.80 -11.94
N THR A 237 28.63 -2.16 -13.10
CA THR A 237 29.38 -0.97 -13.49
C THR A 237 29.01 0.22 -12.60
N PRO A 238 29.82 1.29 -12.54
CA PRO A 238 29.46 2.51 -11.82
C PRO A 238 28.09 3.08 -12.21
N GLU A 239 27.71 2.99 -13.49
CA GLU A 239 26.41 3.45 -13.99
C GLU A 239 25.26 2.57 -13.49
N GLN A 240 25.44 1.24 -13.48
CA GLN A 240 24.45 0.31 -12.94
C GLN A 240 24.28 0.49 -11.44
N ALA A 241 25.39 0.62 -10.71
CA ALA A 241 25.40 0.89 -9.28
C ALA A 241 24.70 2.22 -8.95
N ARG A 242 24.95 3.27 -9.74
CA ARG A 242 24.25 4.56 -9.60
C ARG A 242 22.74 4.42 -9.81
N ARG A 243 22.30 3.74 -10.87
CA ARG A 243 20.86 3.48 -11.10
C ARG A 243 20.22 2.69 -9.96
N GLY A 244 20.93 1.69 -9.41
CA GLY A 244 20.47 0.94 -8.24
C GLY A 244 20.29 1.84 -7.01
N LEU A 245 21.23 2.75 -6.77
CA LEU A 245 21.12 3.74 -5.68
C LEU A 245 19.99 4.74 -5.91
N GLU A 246 19.77 5.19 -7.15
CA GLU A 246 18.65 6.06 -7.52
C GLU A 246 17.29 5.38 -7.25
N PHE A 247 17.18 4.10 -7.60
CA PHE A 247 15.98 3.29 -7.31
C PHE A 247 15.77 3.10 -5.81
N LEU A 248 16.83 2.79 -5.05
CA LEU A 248 16.74 2.71 -3.59
C LEU A 248 16.32 4.05 -2.97
N CYS A 249 16.85 5.17 -3.47
CA CYS A 249 16.42 6.51 -3.04
C CYS A 249 14.92 6.72 -3.27
N GLN A 250 14.35 6.28 -4.39
CA GLN A 250 12.91 6.39 -4.65
C GLN A 250 12.12 5.60 -3.60
N ILE A 251 12.51 4.34 -3.36
CA ILE A 251 11.86 3.48 -2.36
C ILE A 251 11.91 4.11 -0.96
N GLU A 252 13.07 4.58 -0.52
CA GLU A 252 13.21 5.21 0.81
C GLU A 252 12.39 6.50 0.93
N LEU A 253 12.30 7.28 -0.15
CA LEU A 253 11.40 8.43 -0.20
C LEU A 253 9.94 8.00 -0.13
N ASP A 254 9.53 6.93 -0.81
CA ASP A 254 8.17 6.40 -0.73
C ASP A 254 7.83 6.02 0.72
N TRP A 255 8.71 5.27 1.41
CA TRP A 255 8.54 4.92 2.82
C TRP A 255 8.42 6.14 3.73
N LEU A 256 9.18 7.20 3.46
CA LEU A 256 9.09 8.45 4.22
C LEU A 256 7.67 9.06 4.12
N PHE A 257 7.05 9.03 2.94
CA PHE A 257 5.67 9.51 2.78
C PHE A 257 4.63 8.52 3.33
N PHE A 258 4.83 7.21 3.17
CA PHE A 258 3.95 6.18 3.75
C PHE A 258 3.83 6.30 5.26
N ARG A 259 4.93 6.63 5.96
CA ARG A 259 4.96 6.77 7.42
C ARG A 259 4.44 8.11 7.92
N HIS A 260 4.72 9.19 7.19
CA HIS A 260 4.61 10.54 7.77
C HIS A 260 3.61 11.46 7.09
N TRP A 261 2.91 11.05 6.03
CA TRP A 261 2.00 11.96 5.33
C TRP A 261 0.63 11.34 5.04
N ARG A 262 -0.44 12.13 5.23
CA ARG A 262 -1.84 11.77 4.87
C ARG A 262 -2.58 12.97 4.29
N LEU A 263 -3.52 12.75 3.38
CA LEU A 263 -4.29 13.83 2.75
C LEU A 263 -5.02 14.72 3.76
N ALA A 264 -5.69 14.14 4.75
CA ALA A 264 -6.46 14.89 5.74
C ALA A 264 -5.60 15.57 6.81
N GLY A 265 -4.40 15.03 7.09
CA GLY A 265 -3.53 15.48 8.19
C GLY A 265 -2.30 16.27 7.75
N GLY A 266 -1.92 16.21 6.47
CA GLY A 266 -0.61 16.65 6.01
C GLY A 266 0.49 15.79 6.63
N TRP A 267 1.56 16.43 7.10
CA TRP A 267 2.64 15.76 7.84
C TRP A 267 2.16 15.36 9.23
N LEU A 268 2.14 14.05 9.49
CA LEU A 268 1.73 13.46 10.76
C LEU A 268 2.70 13.86 11.87
N VAL A 269 2.13 14.26 13.01
CA VAL A 269 2.92 14.46 14.24
C VAL A 269 3.41 13.10 14.76
N PRO A 270 4.48 13.03 15.59
CA PRO A 270 5.07 11.76 16.01
C PRO A 270 4.08 10.73 16.58
N ASN A 271 3.10 11.15 17.38
CA ASN A 271 2.09 10.26 17.94
C ASN A 271 1.06 9.75 16.89
N GLU A 272 0.85 10.48 15.80
CA GLU A 272 0.00 10.01 14.70
C GLU A 272 0.77 9.09 13.77
N ALA A 273 2.07 9.34 13.58
CA ALA A 273 2.95 8.48 12.80
C ALA A 273 3.08 7.08 13.42
N THR A 274 3.06 6.95 14.75
CA THR A 274 3.07 5.63 15.43
C THR A 274 1.77 4.84 15.25
N LYS A 275 0.69 5.48 14.79
CA LYS A 275 -0.60 4.83 14.49
C LYS A 275 -0.75 4.49 13.02
N ALA A 276 0.16 5.00 12.18
CA ALA A 276 0.13 4.78 10.76
C ALA A 276 0.57 3.35 10.45
N LEU A 277 -0.20 2.64 9.64
CA LEU A 277 0.33 1.45 8.97
C LEU A 277 1.20 1.92 7.80
N GLU A 278 2.27 1.21 7.56
CA GLU A 278 3.16 1.48 6.44
C GLU A 278 2.57 0.89 5.16
N ILE A 279 1.44 1.45 4.69
CA ILE A 279 0.77 1.06 3.46
C ILE A 279 1.72 1.26 2.28
N PHE A 280 2.48 0.22 1.93
CA PHE A 280 3.41 0.28 0.82
C PHE A 280 2.66 0.14 -0.51
N HIS A 281 3.18 0.78 -1.56
CA HIS A 281 2.43 1.03 -2.79
C HIS A 281 1.16 1.89 -2.58
N ASP A 282 1.16 2.83 -1.63
CA ASP A 282 0.08 3.82 -1.50
C ASP A 282 0.16 4.84 -2.65
N ASP A 283 -0.79 4.77 -3.59
CA ASP A 283 -0.80 5.57 -4.82
C ASP A 283 -0.80 7.08 -4.53
N LEU A 284 -1.51 7.49 -3.48
CA LEU A 284 -1.64 8.89 -3.10
C LEU A 284 -0.35 9.42 -2.48
N ALA A 285 0.28 8.63 -1.62
CA ALA A 285 1.55 8.98 -1.01
C ALA A 285 2.69 9.02 -2.05
N ILE A 286 2.72 8.08 -3.00
CA ILE A 286 3.66 8.08 -4.14
C ILE A 286 3.46 9.34 -4.98
N ALA A 287 2.21 9.66 -5.35
CA ALA A 287 1.92 10.87 -6.13
C ALA A 287 2.32 12.15 -5.38
N MET A 288 2.07 12.21 -4.06
CA MET A 288 2.47 13.33 -3.21
C MET A 288 3.99 13.46 -3.16
N ARG A 289 4.72 12.36 -2.96
CA ARG A 289 6.19 12.34 -3.03
C ARG A 289 6.66 12.88 -4.37
N CYS A 290 6.19 12.33 -5.49
CA CYS A 290 6.54 12.81 -6.84
C CYS A 290 6.38 14.33 -6.96
N ALA A 291 5.22 14.86 -6.55
CA ALA A 291 4.90 16.28 -6.68
C ALA A 291 5.78 17.17 -5.78
N VAL A 292 6.02 16.77 -4.53
CA VAL A 292 6.87 17.50 -3.58
C VAL A 292 8.33 17.47 -4.03
N ILE A 293 8.87 16.29 -4.35
CA ILE A 293 10.27 16.11 -4.73
C ILE A 293 10.60 16.85 -6.02
N LYS A 294 9.70 16.82 -7.02
CA LYS A 294 9.86 17.58 -8.26
C LYS A 294 10.06 19.09 -8.03
N ARG A 295 9.40 19.64 -7.00
CA ARG A 295 9.48 21.07 -6.67
C ARG A 295 10.68 21.40 -5.79
N LEU A 296 11.04 20.52 -4.86
CA LEU A 296 12.19 20.72 -3.98
C LEU A 296 13.54 20.47 -4.69
N TYR A 297 13.59 19.50 -5.60
CA TYR A 297 14.80 19.03 -6.26
C TYR A 297 14.61 18.95 -7.79
N PRO A 298 14.33 20.07 -8.48
CA PRO A 298 13.99 20.07 -9.90
C PRO A 298 15.09 19.51 -10.82
N ASN A 299 16.34 19.47 -10.34
CA ASN A 299 17.49 18.96 -11.08
C ASN A 299 17.72 17.45 -10.89
N LEU A 300 16.90 16.77 -10.07
CA LEU A 300 17.02 15.34 -9.77
C LEU A 300 15.79 14.59 -10.29
N PRO A 301 15.65 14.41 -11.62
CA PRO A 301 14.45 13.80 -12.20
C PRO A 301 14.21 12.37 -11.73
N PHE A 302 15.27 11.62 -11.38
CA PHE A 302 15.14 10.28 -10.83
C PHE A 302 14.35 10.28 -9.52
N ALA A 303 14.53 11.27 -8.65
CA ALA A 303 13.90 11.27 -7.33
C ALA A 303 12.39 11.56 -7.39
N ALA A 304 11.92 12.16 -8.49
CA ALA A 304 10.53 12.49 -8.74
C ALA A 304 9.80 11.50 -9.68
N ALA A 305 10.45 10.41 -10.07
CA ALA A 305 9.81 9.36 -10.87
C ALA A 305 8.85 8.52 -10.02
N SER A 306 7.78 8.01 -10.63
CA SER A 306 6.85 7.02 -10.06
C SER A 306 7.30 5.60 -10.38
#